data_AF-A0ABC9TJ10-F1
#
_entry.id   AF-A0ABC9TJ10-F1
#
_cell.length_a   1.000
_cell.length_b   1.000
_cell.length_c   1.000
_cell.angle_alpha   90.00
_cell.angle_beta   90.00
_cell.angle_gamma   90.00
#
_symmetry.space_group_name_H-M   'P 1'
#
loop_
_entity.id
_entity.type
_entity.pdbx_description
1 polymer ?
#
loop_
_entity_poly.entity_id
_entity_poly.type
_entity_poly.pdbx_seq_one_letter_code
_entity_poly.pdbx_strand_id
1 'polypeptide(L)'
;MKDTLSKQLQEAKTINEIEQIIGEQIIRQKAKREAETKLVSKKSYLTFKWASLVLLALTLFFATTTGIYVLKKLPAQERVSLAEAQYISNDYASVTKTLKEDTPEELPIGAKYVAAVSSVQLDNLSNEQKTAILNNLSQKSSENTLLYWIYIGKGDFEKSLDIAQNLGDNQYILHAYTKLYDATKANNKMNGEKKQALLTKYEEAIDKYMKILGGKTDDNENQ
;
A
#
# COMPACT_ATOMS: atom_id res chain seq x y z
N MET A 1 28.47 25.14 -57.29
CA MET A 1 28.79 26.30 -56.43
C MET A 1 30.31 26.39 -56.34
N LYS A 2 30.95 27.39 -56.97
CA LYS A 2 32.40 27.58 -56.84
C LYS A 2 32.67 28.17 -55.46
N ASP A 3 33.38 27.42 -54.62
CA ASP A 3 33.81 27.83 -53.29
C ASP A 3 34.60 29.16 -53.36
N THR A 4 34.44 30.05 -52.38
CA THR A 4 35.06 31.39 -52.33
C THR A 4 36.58 31.29 -52.45
N LEU A 5 37.15 30.21 -51.90
CA LEU A 5 38.57 29.85 -51.99
C LEU A 5 39.02 29.53 -53.41
N SER A 6 38.18 28.81 -54.18
CA SER A 6 38.44 28.49 -55.60
C SER A 6 38.43 29.72 -56.51
N LYS A 7 37.67 30.77 -56.18
CA LYS A 7 37.73 32.04 -56.91
C LYS A 7 39.02 32.81 -56.60
N GLN A 8 39.39 32.91 -55.32
CA GLN A 8 40.62 33.58 -54.89
C GLN A 8 41.89 32.93 -55.48
N LEU A 9 41.90 31.59 -55.60
CA LEU A 9 42.99 30.85 -56.23
C LEU A 9 43.07 31.02 -57.76
N GLN A 10 41.94 31.29 -58.44
CA GLN A 10 41.90 31.54 -59.89
C GLN A 10 42.35 32.96 -60.26
N GLU A 11 42.23 33.91 -59.34
CA GLU A 11 42.60 35.32 -59.54
C GLU A 11 44.04 35.64 -59.12
N ALA A 12 44.72 34.72 -58.41
CA ALA A 12 46.12 34.85 -58.02
C ALA A 12 47.04 34.80 -59.24
N LYS A 13 47.90 35.81 -59.39
CA LYS A 13 48.81 35.99 -60.54
C LYS A 13 50.17 35.35 -60.33
N THR A 14 50.50 34.97 -59.09
CA THR A 14 51.80 34.40 -58.73
C THR A 14 51.66 33.25 -57.74
N ILE A 15 52.66 32.36 -57.73
CA ILE A 15 52.73 31.22 -56.79
C ILE A 15 52.73 31.71 -55.33
N ASN A 16 53.37 32.85 -55.06
CA ASN A 16 53.37 33.47 -53.72
C ASN A 16 51.97 33.89 -53.25
N GLU A 17 51.14 34.46 -54.12
CA GLU A 17 49.75 34.82 -53.77
C GLU A 17 48.92 33.57 -53.48
N ILE A 18 49.15 32.48 -54.21
CA ILE A 18 48.49 31.19 -53.95
C ILE A 18 48.90 30.64 -52.57
N GLU A 19 50.19 30.64 -52.23
CA GLU A 19 50.66 30.21 -50.91
C GLU A 19 50.07 31.05 -49.78
N GLN A 20 49.96 32.37 -49.99
CA GLN A 20 49.42 33.28 -48.99
C GLN A 20 47.92 33.06 -48.75
N ILE A 21 47.14 32.89 -49.82
CA ILE A 21 45.69 32.59 -49.75
C ILE A 21 45.44 31.24 -49.06
N ILE A 22 46.21 30.21 -49.40
CA ILE A 22 46.11 28.89 -48.77
C ILE A 22 46.53 28.97 -47.30
N GLY A 23 47.61 29.68 -46.98
CA GLY A 23 48.09 29.88 -45.62
C GLY A 23 47.07 30.56 -44.72
N GLU A 24 46.47 31.67 -45.17
CA GLU A 24 45.41 32.36 -44.42
C GLU A 24 44.17 31.49 -44.20
N GLN A 25 43.79 30.71 -45.21
CA GLN A 25 42.64 29.81 -45.10
C GLN A 25 42.90 28.64 -44.16
N ILE A 26 44.11 28.08 -44.16
CA ILE A 26 44.52 27.06 -43.19
C ILE A 26 44.49 27.65 -41.78
N ILE A 27 45.02 28.85 -41.57
CA ILE A 27 45.02 29.52 -40.26
C ILE A 27 43.58 29.82 -39.82
N ARG A 28 42.71 30.34 -40.69
CA ARG A 28 41.28 30.54 -40.39
C ARG A 28 40.57 29.25 -40.04
N GLN A 29 40.75 28.19 -40.81
CA GLN A 29 40.10 26.91 -40.53
C GLN A 29 40.61 26.28 -39.25
N LYS A 30 41.90 26.44 -38.93
CA LYS A 30 42.49 25.97 -37.68
C LYS A 30 41.95 26.76 -36.48
N ALA A 31 41.94 28.10 -36.55
CA ALA A 31 41.36 28.96 -35.53
C ALA A 31 39.86 28.68 -35.32
N LYS A 32 39.11 28.46 -36.41
CA LYS A 32 37.69 28.10 -36.35
C LYS A 32 37.48 26.72 -35.72
N ARG A 33 38.28 25.71 -36.09
CA ARG A 33 38.23 24.39 -35.45
C ARG A 33 38.60 24.45 -33.97
N GLU A 34 39.61 25.22 -33.59
CA GLU A 34 40.03 25.38 -32.18
C GLU A 34 38.98 26.14 -31.36
N ALA A 35 38.28 27.12 -31.96
CA ALA A 35 37.20 27.87 -31.31
C ALA A 35 35.88 27.08 -31.20
N GLU A 36 35.53 26.30 -32.22
CA GLU A 36 34.23 25.61 -32.31
C GLU A 36 34.27 24.15 -31.83
N THR A 37 35.45 23.52 -31.79
CA THR A 37 35.57 22.10 -31.45
C THR A 37 36.71 21.82 -30.48
N LYS A 38 36.40 21.07 -29.41
CA LYS A 38 37.43 20.47 -28.56
C LYS A 38 37.68 19.04 -29.02
N LEU A 39 38.91 18.75 -29.46
CA LEU A 39 39.34 17.39 -29.78
C LEU A 39 39.43 16.58 -28.48
N VAL A 40 38.53 15.61 -28.33
CA VAL A 40 38.51 14.66 -27.21
C VAL A 40 38.94 13.28 -27.69
N SER A 41 39.54 12.48 -26.81
CA SER A 41 39.88 11.10 -27.16
C SER A 41 38.58 10.31 -27.40
N LYS A 42 38.52 9.54 -28.49
CA LYS A 42 37.33 8.74 -28.86
C LYS A 42 36.89 7.81 -27.73
N LYS A 43 37.84 7.25 -26.97
CA LYS A 43 37.57 6.40 -25.80
C LYS A 43 36.84 7.16 -24.70
N SER A 44 37.32 8.36 -24.34
CA SER A 44 36.70 9.20 -23.31
C SER A 44 35.28 9.66 -23.70
N TYR A 45 35.09 10.02 -24.97
CA TYR A 45 33.75 10.36 -25.48
C TYR A 45 32.78 9.18 -25.44
N LEU A 46 33.22 7.98 -25.87
CA LEU A 46 32.39 6.78 -25.82
C LEU A 46 32.05 6.39 -24.38
N THR A 47 33.03 6.44 -23.46
CA THR A 47 32.76 6.17 -22.03
C THR A 47 31.79 7.17 -21.46
N PHE A 48 31.93 8.46 -21.77
CA PHE A 48 31.00 9.49 -21.29
C PHE A 48 29.60 9.28 -21.86
N LYS A 49 29.46 9.04 -23.17
CA LYS A 49 28.16 8.80 -23.82
C LYS A 49 27.43 7.62 -23.20
N TRP A 50 28.11 6.49 -23.00
CA TRP A 50 27.53 5.30 -22.40
C TRP A 50 27.29 5.47 -20.90
N ALA A 51 28.19 6.12 -20.16
CA ALA A 51 27.99 6.44 -18.75
C ALA A 51 26.77 7.34 -18.54
N SER A 52 26.60 8.38 -19.36
CA SER A 52 25.42 9.26 -19.31
C SER A 52 24.13 8.51 -19.65
N LEU A 53 24.15 7.62 -20.63
CA LEU A 53 23.00 6.77 -20.97
C LEU A 53 22.63 5.83 -19.83
N VAL A 54 23.62 5.14 -19.23
CA VAL A 54 23.41 4.27 -18.08
C VAL A 54 22.91 5.05 -16.87
N LEU A 55 23.49 6.23 -16.60
CA LEU A 55 23.05 7.10 -15.52
C LEU A 55 21.61 7.55 -15.73
N LEU A 56 21.23 7.96 -16.93
CA LEU A 56 19.85 8.35 -17.25
C LEU A 56 18.87 7.20 -17.03
N ALA A 57 19.21 5.99 -17.52
CA ALA A 57 18.39 4.80 -17.31
C ALA A 57 18.25 4.46 -15.82
N LEU A 58 19.35 4.58 -15.05
CA LEU A 58 19.36 4.33 -13.62
C LEU A 58 18.53 5.36 -12.85
N THR A 59 18.62 6.65 -13.21
CA THR A 59 17.80 7.71 -12.61
C THR A 59 16.32 7.49 -12.86
N LEU A 60 15.92 7.12 -14.08
CA LEU A 60 14.53 6.78 -14.39
C LEU A 60 14.04 5.57 -13.59
N PHE A 61 14.88 4.53 -13.48
CA PHE A 61 14.58 3.37 -12.64
C PHE A 61 14.38 3.76 -11.16
N PHE A 62 15.28 4.55 -10.57
CA PHE A 62 15.14 5.02 -9.19
C PHE A 62 13.95 5.96 -8.99
N ALA A 63 13.65 6.83 -9.95
CA ALA A 63 12.51 7.74 -9.90
C ALA A 63 11.18 6.97 -9.92
N THR A 64 11.07 5.95 -10.78
CA THR A 64 9.86 5.12 -10.88
C THR A 64 9.64 4.29 -9.61
N THR A 65 10.66 3.61 -9.10
CA THR A 65 10.52 2.79 -7.87
C THR A 65 10.19 3.66 -6.66
N THR A 66 10.88 4.78 -6.48
CA THR A 66 10.63 5.72 -5.37
C THR A 66 9.25 6.37 -5.50
N GLY A 67 8.86 6.74 -6.73
CA GLY A 67 7.55 7.34 -6.99
C GLY A 67 6.40 6.41 -6.60
N ILE A 68 6.46 5.13 -6.97
CA ILE A 68 5.44 4.14 -6.57
C ILE A 68 5.43 3.95 -5.04
N TYR A 69 6.60 3.89 -4.42
CA TYR A 69 6.72 3.75 -2.96
C TYR A 69 6.06 4.92 -2.23
N VAL A 70 6.41 6.15 -2.59
CA VAL A 70 5.86 7.37 -1.96
C VAL A 70 4.35 7.46 -2.17
N LEU A 71 3.85 7.19 -3.39
CA LEU A 71 2.43 7.34 -3.68
C LEU A 71 1.54 6.29 -3.00
N LYS A 72 2.06 5.10 -2.65
CA LYS A 72 1.27 4.03 -2.02
C LYS A 72 1.59 3.78 -0.55
N LYS A 73 2.87 3.68 -0.19
CA LYS A 73 3.29 3.26 1.16
C LYS A 73 3.26 4.42 2.16
N LEU A 74 3.61 5.63 1.73
CA LEU A 74 3.58 6.80 2.61
C LEU A 74 2.17 7.11 3.15
N PRO A 75 1.12 7.23 2.32
CA PRO A 75 -0.22 7.53 2.83
C PRO A 75 -0.78 6.40 3.72
N ALA A 76 -0.40 5.15 3.46
CA ALA A 76 -0.79 4.03 4.33
C ALA A 76 -0.12 4.14 5.72
N GLN A 77 1.17 4.50 5.77
CA GLN A 77 1.87 4.73 7.03
C GLN A 77 1.31 5.92 7.81
N GLU A 78 0.95 7.01 7.12
CA GLU A 78 0.32 8.17 7.75
C GLU A 78 -1.03 7.82 8.37
N ARG A 79 -1.87 7.02 7.68
CA ARG A 79 -3.13 6.52 8.24
C ARG A 79 -2.92 5.64 9.47
N VAL A 80 -1.94 4.73 9.42
CA VAL A 80 -1.59 3.89 10.57
C VAL A 80 -1.17 4.75 11.77
N SER A 81 -0.28 5.71 11.56
CA SER A 81 0.17 6.60 12.64
C SER A 81 -0.98 7.45 13.21
N LEU A 82 -1.87 7.95 12.35
CA LEU A 82 -3.06 8.69 12.77
C LEU A 82 -4.02 7.81 13.58
N ALA A 83 -4.24 6.57 13.16
CA ALA A 83 -5.09 5.61 13.87
C ALA A 83 -4.50 5.28 15.26
N GLU A 84 -3.19 5.09 15.37
CA GLU A 84 -2.52 4.88 16.66
C GLU A 84 -2.66 6.10 17.58
N ALA A 85 -2.55 7.33 17.04
CA ALA A 85 -2.78 8.55 17.81
C ALA A 85 -4.23 8.69 18.29
N GLN A 86 -5.21 8.36 17.44
CA GLN A 86 -6.63 8.35 17.78
C GLN A 86 -6.92 7.32 18.89
N TYR A 87 -6.31 6.15 18.81
CA TYR A 87 -6.40 5.11 19.83
C TYR A 87 -5.85 5.56 21.18
N ILE A 88 -4.66 6.17 21.22
CA ILE A 88 -4.10 6.76 22.45
C ILE A 88 -5.05 7.81 23.04
N SER A 89 -5.79 8.52 22.19
CA SER A 89 -6.80 9.50 22.58
C SER A 89 -8.17 8.89 22.94
N ASN A 90 -8.30 7.56 22.96
CA ASN A 90 -9.54 6.81 23.15
C ASN A 90 -10.65 7.09 22.10
N ASP A 91 -10.29 7.64 20.94
CA ASP A 91 -11.24 7.89 19.84
C ASP A 91 -11.34 6.66 18.92
N TYR A 92 -11.95 5.60 19.45
CA TYR A 92 -12.08 4.31 18.76
C TYR A 92 -12.91 4.41 17.47
N ALA A 93 -13.89 5.32 17.41
CA ALA A 93 -14.71 5.55 16.22
C ALA A 93 -13.87 6.14 15.08
N SER A 94 -12.98 7.08 15.39
CA SER A 94 -12.06 7.61 14.38
C SER A 94 -11.03 6.58 13.93
N VAL A 95 -10.56 5.68 14.80
CA VAL A 95 -9.67 4.58 14.40
C VAL A 95 -10.30 3.72 13.30
N THR A 96 -11.52 3.24 13.52
CA THR A 96 -12.22 2.39 12.55
C THR A 96 -12.50 3.13 11.24
N LYS A 97 -12.80 4.43 11.31
CA LYS A 97 -12.98 5.29 10.13
C LYS A 97 -11.68 5.47 9.34
N THR A 98 -10.56 5.75 10.03
CA THR A 98 -9.25 6.00 9.40
C THR A 98 -8.76 4.76 8.65
N LEU A 99 -8.94 3.56 9.23
CA LEU A 99 -8.47 2.29 8.67
C LEU A 99 -9.54 1.56 7.83
N LYS A 100 -10.66 2.23 7.51
CA LYS A 100 -11.83 1.60 6.87
C LYS A 100 -11.50 1.01 5.49
N GLU A 101 -10.72 1.71 4.69
CA GLU A 101 -10.39 1.31 3.32
C GLU A 101 -9.12 0.45 3.25
N ASP A 102 -8.41 0.26 4.36
CA ASP A 102 -7.23 -0.59 4.43
C ASP A 102 -7.62 -2.07 4.51
N THR A 103 -6.82 -2.91 3.82
CA THR A 103 -6.92 -4.37 3.87
C THR A 103 -6.40 -4.85 5.22
N PRO A 104 -7.24 -5.48 6.08
CA PRO A 104 -6.84 -5.88 7.43
C PRO A 104 -5.58 -6.73 7.49
N GLU A 105 -5.39 -7.65 6.54
CA GLU A 105 -4.25 -8.56 6.44
C GLU A 105 -2.93 -7.83 6.17
N GLU A 106 -2.96 -6.72 5.44
CA GLU A 106 -1.76 -5.96 5.07
C GLU A 106 -1.31 -4.98 6.16
N LEU A 107 -2.15 -4.75 7.18
CA LEU A 107 -1.83 -3.84 8.27
C LEU A 107 -0.66 -4.37 9.12
N PRO A 108 0.22 -3.48 9.60
CA PRO A 108 1.22 -3.86 10.59
C PRO A 108 0.54 -4.30 11.89
N ILE A 109 1.21 -5.16 12.66
CA ILE A 109 0.63 -5.79 13.86
C ILE A 109 0.12 -4.77 14.90
N GLY A 110 0.79 -3.62 15.04
CA GLY A 110 0.36 -2.52 15.90
C GLY A 110 -0.99 -1.94 15.48
N ALA A 111 -1.15 -1.65 14.18
CA ALA A 111 -2.41 -1.18 13.61
C ALA A 111 -3.52 -2.21 13.70
N LYS A 112 -3.21 -3.50 13.46
CA LYS A 112 -4.18 -4.61 13.65
C LYS A 112 -4.70 -4.63 15.08
N TYR A 113 -3.81 -4.55 16.06
CA TYR A 113 -4.18 -4.50 17.47
C TYR A 113 -5.07 -3.30 17.80
N VAL A 114 -4.67 -2.10 17.39
CA VAL A 114 -5.44 -0.88 17.62
C VAL A 114 -6.83 -0.95 16.98
N ALA A 115 -6.93 -1.44 15.74
CA ALA A 115 -8.20 -1.63 15.06
C ALA A 115 -9.08 -2.68 15.74
N ALA A 116 -8.50 -3.81 16.16
CA ALA A 116 -9.20 -4.88 16.87
C ALA A 116 -9.77 -4.38 18.22
N VAL A 117 -8.95 -3.74 19.05
CA VAL A 117 -9.39 -3.17 20.33
C VAL A 117 -10.48 -2.12 20.11
N SER A 118 -10.29 -1.22 19.15
CA SER A 118 -11.29 -0.19 18.83
C SER A 118 -12.63 -0.81 18.41
N SER A 119 -12.58 -1.92 17.66
CA SER A 119 -13.77 -2.67 17.26
C SER A 119 -14.48 -3.30 18.46
N VAL A 120 -13.74 -3.90 19.40
CA VAL A 120 -14.30 -4.44 20.66
C VAL A 120 -14.96 -3.32 21.48
N GLN A 121 -14.31 -2.16 21.58
CA GLN A 121 -14.83 -1.03 22.35
C GLN A 121 -16.14 -0.49 21.79
N LEU A 122 -16.28 -0.47 20.46
CA LEU A 122 -17.48 -0.01 19.75
C LEU A 122 -18.58 -1.07 19.63
N ASP A 123 -18.30 -2.33 19.98
CA ASP A 123 -19.29 -3.39 19.90
C ASP A 123 -20.44 -3.19 20.92
N ASN A 124 -21.58 -3.84 20.69
CA ASN A 124 -22.75 -3.82 21.58
C ASN A 124 -22.68 -4.87 22.71
N LEU A 125 -21.51 -5.47 22.94
CA LEU A 125 -21.25 -6.35 24.09
C LEU A 125 -21.36 -5.60 25.43
N SER A 126 -21.63 -6.35 26.50
CA SER A 126 -21.60 -5.79 27.87
C SER A 126 -20.18 -5.34 28.24
N ASN A 127 -20.06 -4.40 29.18
CA ASN A 127 -18.76 -3.91 29.64
C ASN A 127 -17.89 -5.05 30.23
N GLU A 128 -18.53 -6.03 30.88
CA GLU A 128 -17.87 -7.22 31.43
C GLU A 128 -17.31 -8.10 30.31
N GLN A 129 -18.11 -8.36 29.27
CA GLN A 129 -17.66 -9.12 28.09
C GLN A 129 -16.50 -8.43 27.38
N LYS A 130 -16.62 -7.10 27.16
CA LYS A 130 -15.54 -6.29 26.57
C LYS A 130 -14.26 -6.41 27.39
N THR A 131 -14.36 -6.26 28.71
CA THR A 131 -13.19 -6.34 29.61
C THR A 131 -12.53 -7.72 29.54
N ALA A 132 -13.31 -8.80 29.55
CA ALA A 132 -12.79 -10.17 29.44
C ALA A 132 -12.04 -10.40 28.12
N ILE A 133 -12.55 -9.87 27.01
CA ILE A 133 -11.89 -9.93 25.70
C ILE A 133 -10.60 -9.12 25.72
N LEU A 134 -10.66 -7.85 26.16
CA LEU A 134 -9.54 -6.92 26.14
C LEU A 134 -8.39 -7.36 27.04
N ASN A 135 -8.67 -8.06 28.15
CA ASN A 135 -7.64 -8.62 29.02
C ASN A 135 -6.79 -9.73 28.34
N ASN A 136 -7.34 -10.38 27.32
CA ASN A 136 -6.68 -11.46 26.58
C ASN A 136 -6.20 -11.01 25.18
N LEU A 137 -6.56 -9.81 24.75
CA LEU A 137 -6.18 -9.25 23.46
C LEU A 137 -4.89 -8.43 23.60
N SER A 138 -3.90 -8.73 22.77
CA SER A 138 -2.61 -8.02 22.77
C SER A 138 -2.01 -8.00 21.36
N GLN A 139 -0.93 -7.24 21.16
CA GLN A 139 -0.14 -7.30 19.92
C GLN A 139 0.49 -8.68 19.66
N LYS A 140 0.54 -9.56 20.66
CA LYS A 140 1.05 -10.94 20.55
C LYS A 140 -0.05 -11.96 20.27
N SER A 141 -1.32 -11.56 20.29
CA SER A 141 -2.43 -12.43 19.93
C SER A 141 -2.27 -12.93 18.50
N SER A 142 -2.86 -14.09 18.20
CA SER A 142 -2.80 -14.64 16.85
C SER A 142 -3.37 -13.65 15.84
N GLU A 143 -2.82 -13.65 14.62
CA GLU A 143 -3.31 -12.77 13.56
C GLU A 143 -4.81 -12.98 13.30
N ASN A 144 -5.27 -14.23 13.27
CA ASN A 144 -6.68 -14.56 13.11
C ASN A 144 -7.55 -13.99 14.23
N THR A 145 -7.08 -13.97 15.49
CA THR A 145 -7.80 -13.34 16.61
C THR A 145 -7.99 -11.84 16.38
N LEU A 146 -6.95 -11.15 15.91
CA LEU A 146 -7.03 -9.71 15.63
C LEU A 146 -7.92 -9.43 14.41
N LEU A 147 -7.73 -10.19 13.33
CA LEU A 147 -8.51 -10.07 12.10
C LEU A 147 -9.99 -10.30 12.35
N TYR A 148 -10.35 -11.27 13.19
CA TYR A 148 -11.74 -11.49 13.60
C TYR A 148 -12.39 -10.20 14.10
N TRP A 149 -11.78 -9.54 15.10
CA TRP A 149 -12.33 -8.31 15.67
C TRP A 149 -12.32 -7.14 14.69
N ILE A 150 -11.30 -7.04 13.83
CA ILE A 150 -11.27 -6.02 12.78
C ILE A 150 -12.44 -6.21 11.80
N TYR A 151 -12.72 -7.44 11.38
CA TYR A 151 -13.82 -7.74 10.47
C TYR A 151 -15.20 -7.53 11.12
N ILE A 152 -15.34 -7.82 12.42
CA ILE A 152 -16.50 -7.42 13.20
C ILE A 152 -16.71 -5.90 13.13
N GLY A 153 -15.67 -5.11 13.40
CA GLY A 153 -15.75 -3.63 13.35
C GLY A 153 -16.02 -3.06 11.96
N LYS A 154 -15.55 -3.72 10.90
CA LYS A 154 -15.83 -3.35 9.50
C LYS A 154 -17.25 -3.72 9.04
N GLY A 155 -17.95 -4.57 9.80
CA GLY A 155 -19.27 -5.09 9.43
C GLY A 155 -19.26 -6.24 8.43
N ASP A 156 -18.10 -6.84 8.18
CA ASP A 156 -17.98 -8.04 7.33
C ASP A 156 -18.10 -9.30 8.18
N PHE A 157 -19.36 -9.59 8.55
CA PHE A 157 -19.65 -10.65 9.50
C PHE A 157 -19.46 -12.05 8.92
N GLU A 158 -19.58 -12.22 7.59
CA GLU A 158 -19.29 -13.49 6.92
C GLU A 158 -17.81 -13.83 7.02
N LYS A 159 -16.92 -12.85 6.77
CA LYS A 159 -15.48 -13.05 6.93
C LYS A 159 -15.09 -13.29 8.39
N SER A 160 -15.73 -12.58 9.33
CA SER A 160 -15.51 -12.83 10.75
C SER A 160 -15.93 -14.25 11.17
N LEU A 161 -17.03 -14.77 10.61
CA LEU A 161 -17.50 -16.13 10.88
C LEU A 161 -16.53 -17.18 10.35
N ASP A 162 -16.03 -17.02 9.12
CA ASP A 162 -15.02 -17.90 8.52
C ASP A 162 -13.76 -17.99 9.41
N ILE A 163 -13.27 -16.85 9.87
CA ILE A 163 -12.13 -16.79 10.79
C ILE A 163 -12.45 -17.48 12.12
N ALA A 164 -13.63 -17.22 12.70
CA ALA A 164 -14.04 -17.83 13.96
C ALA A 164 -14.17 -19.37 13.85
N GLN A 165 -14.68 -19.87 12.74
CA GLN A 165 -14.75 -21.30 12.45
C GLN A 165 -13.36 -21.92 12.27
N ASN A 166 -12.45 -21.22 11.59
CA ASN A 166 -11.06 -21.64 11.45
C ASN A 166 -10.32 -21.72 12.79
N LEU A 167 -10.60 -20.77 13.69
CA LEU A 167 -10.09 -20.77 15.06
C LEU A 167 -10.70 -21.87 15.94
N GLY A 168 -11.90 -22.36 15.59
CA GLY A 168 -12.66 -23.30 16.43
C GLY A 168 -13.20 -22.66 17.71
N ASP A 169 -13.30 -21.34 17.78
CA ASP A 169 -13.75 -20.61 18.96
C ASP A 169 -15.27 -20.47 18.94
N ASN A 170 -15.95 -21.28 19.76
CA ASN A 170 -17.42 -21.29 19.84
C ASN A 170 -18.02 -19.95 20.30
N GLN A 171 -17.31 -19.16 21.11
CA GLN A 171 -17.79 -17.84 21.53
C GLN A 171 -17.75 -16.86 20.37
N TYR A 172 -16.67 -16.89 19.58
CA TYR A 172 -16.55 -16.03 18.40
C TYR A 172 -17.52 -16.44 17.29
N ILE A 173 -17.74 -17.75 17.12
CA ILE A 173 -18.71 -18.27 16.16
C ILE A 173 -20.13 -17.82 16.56
N LEU A 174 -20.51 -17.96 17.83
CA LEU A 174 -21.80 -17.47 18.33
C LEU A 174 -21.95 -15.97 18.07
N HIS A 175 -20.95 -15.18 18.44
CA HIS A 175 -20.97 -13.73 18.27
C HIS A 175 -21.13 -13.32 16.79
N ALA A 176 -20.39 -13.95 15.87
CA ALA A 176 -20.51 -13.68 14.43
C ALA A 176 -21.90 -14.03 13.88
N TYR A 177 -22.50 -15.15 14.30
CA TYR A 177 -23.88 -15.48 13.91
C TYR A 177 -24.91 -14.48 14.44
N THR A 178 -24.75 -14.00 15.68
CA THR A 178 -25.61 -12.95 16.25
C THR A 178 -25.52 -11.67 15.41
N LYS A 179 -24.31 -11.25 15.01
CA LYS A 179 -24.12 -10.09 14.14
C LYS A 179 -24.75 -10.27 12.75
N LEU A 180 -24.60 -11.45 12.15
CA LEU A 180 -25.22 -11.81 10.87
C LEU A 180 -26.75 -11.76 10.96
N TYR A 181 -27.32 -12.28 12.05
CA TYR A 181 -28.76 -12.23 12.32
C TYR A 181 -29.25 -10.78 12.41
N ASP A 182 -28.61 -9.96 13.25
CA ASP A 182 -28.98 -8.56 13.46
C ASP A 182 -28.90 -7.74 12.15
N ALA A 183 -27.81 -7.89 11.41
CA ALA A 183 -27.61 -7.22 10.13
C ALA A 183 -28.66 -7.64 9.08
N THR A 184 -28.98 -8.94 9.03
CA THR A 184 -30.01 -9.48 8.13
C THR A 184 -31.38 -8.95 8.52
N LYS A 185 -31.70 -8.92 9.81
CA LYS A 185 -32.96 -8.41 10.36
C LYS A 185 -33.16 -6.93 10.04
N ALA A 186 -32.10 -6.12 10.15
CA ALA A 186 -32.12 -4.70 9.82
C ALA A 186 -32.14 -4.39 8.31
N ASN A 187 -31.86 -5.37 7.45
CA ASN A 187 -31.83 -5.15 6.00
C ASN A 187 -33.25 -5.05 5.41
N ASN A 188 -33.65 -3.83 5.04
CA ASN A 188 -34.96 -3.54 4.45
C ASN A 188 -35.01 -3.71 2.92
N LYS A 189 -33.87 -4.01 2.28
CA LYS A 189 -33.76 -4.15 0.81
C LYS A 189 -33.67 -5.62 0.36
N MET A 190 -33.51 -6.55 1.30
CA MET A 190 -33.42 -7.98 1.00
C MET A 190 -34.80 -8.55 0.66
N ASN A 191 -34.85 -9.48 -0.32
CA ASN A 191 -36.05 -10.25 -0.62
C ASN A 191 -36.55 -10.99 0.65
N GLY A 192 -37.86 -10.96 0.87
CA GLY A 192 -38.48 -11.50 2.10
C GLY A 192 -38.24 -12.99 2.32
N GLU A 193 -38.36 -13.83 1.30
CA GLU A 193 -38.12 -15.28 1.40
C GLU A 193 -36.65 -15.57 1.72
N LYS A 194 -35.73 -14.92 0.99
CA LYS A 194 -34.28 -15.06 1.25
C LYS A 194 -33.93 -14.58 2.66
N LYS A 195 -34.52 -13.47 3.11
CA LYS A 195 -34.31 -12.92 4.45
C LYS A 195 -34.78 -13.89 5.51
N GLN A 196 -35.98 -14.45 5.36
CA GLN A 196 -36.52 -15.42 6.32
C GLN A 196 -35.67 -16.69 6.38
N ALA A 197 -35.23 -17.22 5.24
CA ALA A 197 -34.37 -18.40 5.18
C ALA A 197 -33.02 -18.18 5.91
N LEU A 198 -32.40 -17.01 5.72
CA LEU A 198 -31.16 -16.66 6.41
C LEU A 198 -31.38 -16.47 7.92
N LEU A 199 -32.44 -15.79 8.33
CA LEU A 199 -32.75 -15.59 9.75
C LEU A 199 -32.95 -16.93 10.47
N THR A 200 -33.73 -17.84 9.89
CA THR A 200 -33.94 -19.18 10.46
C THR A 200 -32.62 -19.95 10.55
N LYS A 201 -31.80 -19.94 9.50
CA LYS A 201 -30.47 -20.58 9.52
C LYS A 201 -29.57 -20.02 10.63
N TYR A 202 -29.54 -18.70 10.80
CA TYR A 202 -28.70 -18.06 11.81
C TYR A 202 -29.22 -18.31 13.23
N GLU A 203 -30.54 -18.31 13.42
CA GLU A 203 -31.19 -18.63 14.70
C GLU A 203 -30.88 -20.07 15.15
N GLU A 204 -31.01 -21.04 14.25
CA GLU A 204 -30.63 -22.44 14.54
C GLU A 204 -29.14 -22.58 14.92
N ALA A 205 -28.26 -21.83 14.25
CA ALA A 205 -26.84 -21.81 14.58
C ALA A 205 -26.59 -21.17 15.95
N ILE A 206 -27.23 -20.04 16.25
CA ILE A 206 -27.16 -19.36 17.55
C ILE A 206 -27.58 -20.32 18.66
N ASP A 207 -28.75 -20.97 18.53
CA ASP A 207 -29.26 -21.94 19.52
C ASP A 207 -28.30 -23.10 19.74
N LYS A 208 -27.71 -23.62 18.66
CA LYS A 208 -26.69 -24.69 18.73
C LYS A 208 -25.49 -24.25 19.55
N TYR A 209 -24.89 -23.10 19.24
CA TYR A 209 -23.69 -22.64 19.93
C TYR A 209 -23.97 -22.15 21.35
N MET A 210 -25.16 -21.60 21.63
CA MET A 210 -25.60 -21.30 22.99
C MET A 210 -25.68 -22.57 23.85
N LYS A 211 -26.26 -23.66 23.34
CA LYS A 211 -26.29 -24.95 24.05
C LYS A 211 -24.90 -25.51 24.31
N ILE A 212 -23.99 -25.42 23.33
CA ILE A 212 -22.60 -25.88 23.48
C ILE A 212 -21.88 -25.08 24.58
N LEU A 213 -22.12 -23.77 24.68
CA LEU A 213 -21.47 -22.91 25.68
C LEU A 213 -22.10 -23.05 27.07
N GLY A 214 -23.43 -23.19 27.15
CA GLY A 214 -24.14 -23.43 28.42
C GLY A 214 -23.92 -24.83 28.99
N GLY A 215 -23.81 -25.86 28.15
CA GLY A 215 -23.53 -27.22 28.59
C GLY A 215 -22.08 -27.45 29.05
N LYS A 216 -21.13 -26.58 28.65
CA LYS A 216 -19.74 -26.63 29.13
C LYS A 216 -19.57 -26.16 30.58
N THR A 217 -20.58 -25.53 31.17
CA THR A 217 -20.51 -25.04 32.56
C THR A 217 -20.72 -26.18 33.58
N ASP A 218 -21.44 -27.24 33.22
CA ASP A 218 -21.79 -28.34 34.13
C ASP A 218 -20.69 -29.42 34.29
N ASP A 219 -19.72 -29.49 33.37
CA ASP A 219 -18.68 -30.53 33.40
C ASP A 219 -17.44 -30.18 34.26
N ASN A 220 -17.35 -28.96 34.81
CA ASN A 220 -16.20 -28.50 35.61
C ASN A 220 -16.47 -28.40 37.13
N GLU A 221 -17.64 -28.82 37.63
CA GLU A 221 -17.94 -28.87 39.08
C GLU A 221 -17.60 -30.20 39.76
N ASN A 222 -17.05 -31.18 39.02
CA ASN A 222 -16.59 -32.45 39.60
C ASN A 222 -15.11 -32.71 39.27
N GLN A 223 -14.21 -31.93 39.85
CA GLN A 223 -12.80 -32.32 40.07
C GLN A 223 -12.17 -31.57 41.25
#